data_AF-A0A522TGD6-F1
#
_entry.id   AF-A0A522TGD6-F1
#
_cell.length_a   1.000
_cell.length_b   1.000
_cell.length_c   1.000
_cell.angle_alpha   90.00
_cell.angle_beta   90.00
_cell.angle_gamma   90.00
#
_symmetry.space_group_name_H-M   'P 1'
#
loop_
_entity.id
_entity.type
_entity.pdbx_description
1 polymer ?
#
loop_
_entity_poly.entity_id
_entity_poly.type
_entity_poly.pdbx_seq_one_letter_code
_entity_poly.pdbx_strand_id
1 'polypeptide(L)'
;MSGLAQTNHRQKRLFLLGMFSLFIANYWPVADLAQHELLLARMFQQLLITLSATPLLLMALPKTSIVLLTKPRFLDFPLKHLTRPVPSVLIFTTTTILAMTPAIAGFDMSSVAAQQLVHLSLLIAALLIWIPILRILPGMKQLSTVGRLAFLFVLSLLPNIPAIVLIFAKRPLYPTYSHSALGISAVADQQLTGAAAKVLSLAVFWGVAISVLLRADKDEALGLDPDPITWDDVQREFDREAKRSPRV
;
A
#
# COMPACT_ATOMS: atom_id res chain seq x y z
N MET A 1 -11.15 -20.04 27.77
CA MET A 1 -11.44 -18.58 27.75
C MET A 1 -10.34 -17.87 28.53
N SER A 2 -9.95 -16.66 28.11
CA SER A 2 -8.83 -15.82 28.61
C SER A 2 -7.41 -16.08 28.07
N GLY A 3 -7.26 -16.10 26.75
CA GLY A 3 -6.03 -15.69 26.07
C GLY A 3 -6.23 -14.33 25.42
N LEU A 4 -6.66 -13.32 26.19
CA LEU A 4 -6.82 -11.96 25.66
C LEU A 4 -5.44 -11.51 25.19
N ALA A 5 -5.33 -11.36 23.86
CA ALA A 5 -4.13 -10.98 23.15
C ALA A 5 -3.41 -9.86 23.90
N GLN A 6 -2.25 -10.17 24.49
CA GLN A 6 -1.35 -9.14 24.96
C GLN A 6 -1.01 -8.28 23.74
N THR A 7 -1.67 -7.13 23.64
CA THR A 7 -1.41 -6.16 22.60
C THR A 7 -0.01 -5.62 22.85
N ASN A 8 0.94 -6.13 22.08
CA ASN A 8 2.34 -5.77 22.20
C ASN A 8 2.46 -4.24 22.06
N HIS A 9 3.23 -3.57 22.91
CA HIS A 9 3.42 -2.11 22.85
C HIS A 9 3.83 -1.64 21.45
N ARG A 10 4.54 -2.49 20.70
CA ARG A 10 4.87 -2.25 19.29
C ARG A 10 3.63 -2.20 18.38
N GLN A 11 2.68 -3.13 18.53
CA GLN A 11 1.44 -3.17 17.74
C GLN A 11 0.59 -1.92 18.00
N LYS A 12 0.46 -1.50 19.27
CA LYS A 12 -0.24 -0.26 19.62
C LYS A 12 0.39 0.97 18.97
N ARG A 13 1.73 1.09 19.03
CA ARG A 13 2.45 2.20 18.39
C ARG A 13 2.24 2.22 16.88
N LEU A 14 2.34 1.07 16.21
CA LEU A 14 2.11 0.97 14.76
C LEU A 14 0.67 1.34 14.39
N PHE A 15 -0.32 0.88 15.18
CA PHE A 15 -1.71 1.25 14.99
C PHE A 15 -1.91 2.77 15.12
N LEU A 16 -1.39 3.37 16.19
CA LEU A 16 -1.49 4.81 16.43
C LEU A 16 -0.81 5.61 15.32
N LEU A 17 0.37 5.19 14.85
CA LEU A 17 1.05 5.84 13.73
C LEU A 17 0.25 5.72 12.43
N GLY A 18 -0.30 4.54 12.12
CA GLY A 18 -1.13 4.34 10.93
C GLY A 18 -2.41 5.19 10.96
N MET A 19 -3.07 5.24 12.12
CA MET A 19 -4.23 6.11 12.35
C MET A 19 -3.86 7.59 12.26
N PHE A 20 -2.70 7.99 12.79
CA PHE A 20 -2.20 9.36 12.69
C PHE A 20 -1.91 9.77 11.24
N SER A 21 -1.34 8.87 10.43
CA SER A 21 -1.17 9.11 8.99
C SER A 21 -2.50 9.31 8.27
N LEU A 22 -3.54 8.52 8.59
CA LEU A 22 -4.88 8.73 8.03
C LEU A 22 -5.52 10.03 8.53
N PHE A 23 -5.27 10.40 9.78
CA PHE A 23 -5.74 11.67 10.35
C PHE A 23 -5.13 12.85 9.59
N ILE A 24 -3.81 12.88 9.42
CA ILE A 24 -3.14 13.93 8.62
C ILE A 24 -3.69 13.96 7.20
N ALA A 25 -3.90 12.79 6.58
CA ALA A 25 -4.41 12.73 5.21
C ALA A 25 -5.84 13.27 5.07
N ASN A 26 -6.71 13.15 6.06
CA ASN A 26 -8.14 13.48 5.92
C ASN A 26 -8.58 14.76 6.64
N TYR A 27 -7.73 15.36 7.48
CA TYR A 27 -8.07 16.56 8.23
C TYR A 27 -7.27 17.79 7.78
N TRP A 28 -7.73 18.95 8.24
CA TRP A 28 -7.04 20.21 8.08
C TRP A 28 -5.62 20.15 8.66
N PRO A 29 -4.59 20.75 8.03
CA PRO A 29 -4.64 21.62 6.84
C PRO A 29 -4.52 20.89 5.51
N VAL A 30 -4.03 19.65 5.50
CA VAL A 30 -3.70 18.94 4.26
C VAL A 30 -4.94 18.70 3.41
N ALA A 31 -6.06 18.31 4.02
CA ALA A 31 -7.29 18.03 3.30
C ALA A 31 -7.86 19.25 2.59
N ASP A 32 -7.77 20.42 3.22
CA ASP A 32 -8.26 21.66 2.66
C ASP A 32 -7.37 22.14 1.51
N LEU A 33 -6.04 22.10 1.71
CA LEU A 33 -5.08 22.40 0.64
C LEU A 33 -5.23 21.46 -0.55
N ALA A 34 -5.46 20.17 -0.32
CA ALA A 34 -5.63 19.19 -1.39
C ALA A 34 -6.94 19.40 -2.18
N GLN A 35 -8.01 19.81 -1.52
CA GLN A 35 -9.29 20.05 -2.15
C GLN A 35 -9.34 21.37 -2.91
N HIS A 36 -8.63 22.42 -2.47
CA HIS A 36 -8.87 23.76 -3.01
C HIS A 36 -7.65 24.40 -3.68
N GLU A 37 -6.43 24.03 -3.28
CA GLU A 37 -5.26 24.87 -3.54
C GLU A 37 -4.14 24.15 -4.30
N LEU A 38 -3.75 22.94 -3.88
CA LEU A 38 -2.51 22.30 -4.31
C LEU A 38 -2.70 20.84 -4.75
N LEU A 39 -2.22 20.54 -5.95
CA LEU A 39 -2.09 19.16 -6.43
C LEU A 39 -1.05 18.39 -5.62
N LEU A 40 0.01 19.07 -5.14
CA LEU A 40 1.02 18.45 -4.28
C LEU A 40 0.42 17.95 -2.96
N ALA A 41 -0.51 18.71 -2.37
CA ALA A 41 -1.20 18.31 -1.14
C ALA A 41 -2.06 17.06 -1.38
N ARG A 42 -2.78 17.00 -2.50
CA ARG A 42 -3.54 15.81 -2.91
C ARG A 42 -2.64 14.59 -3.10
N MET A 43 -1.49 14.75 -3.77
CA MET A 43 -0.52 13.67 -3.91
C MET A 43 0.02 13.19 -2.56
N PHE A 44 0.27 14.12 -1.64
CA PHE A 44 0.71 13.79 -0.29
C PHE A 44 -0.33 12.94 0.47
N GLN A 45 -1.63 13.24 0.34
CA GLN A 45 -2.70 12.39 0.90
C GLN A 45 -2.65 10.97 0.33
N GLN A 46 -2.53 10.84 -1.00
CA GLN A 46 -2.49 9.55 -1.67
C GLN A 46 -1.30 8.70 -1.20
N LEU A 47 -0.12 9.32 -1.04
CA LEU A 47 1.08 8.66 -0.51
C LEU A 47 0.94 8.28 0.97
N LEU A 48 0.34 9.14 1.80
CA LEU A 48 0.08 8.81 3.21
C LEU A 48 -0.86 7.60 3.33
N ILE A 49 -1.94 7.56 2.56
CA ILE A 49 -2.88 6.44 2.56
C ILE A 49 -2.17 5.16 2.11
N THR A 50 -1.51 5.19 0.95
CA THR A 50 -0.99 4.00 0.28
C THR A 50 0.32 3.48 0.87
N LEU A 51 1.27 4.36 1.22
CA LEU A 51 2.63 4.00 1.60
C LEU A 51 2.92 4.10 3.11
N SER A 52 2.11 4.84 3.87
CA SER A 52 2.30 5.01 5.32
C SER A 52 1.22 4.29 6.12
N ALA A 53 -0.04 4.74 6.01
CA ALA A 53 -1.15 4.21 6.80
C ALA A 53 -1.37 2.71 6.57
N THR A 54 -1.45 2.30 5.30
CA THR A 54 -1.74 0.89 4.95
C THR A 54 -0.77 -0.11 5.56
N PRO A 55 0.57 -0.02 5.34
CA PRO A 55 1.50 -0.99 5.91
C PRO A 55 1.55 -0.92 7.45
N LEU A 56 1.44 0.27 8.04
CA LEU A 56 1.43 0.43 9.50
C LEU A 56 0.23 -0.26 10.15
N LEU A 57 -0.96 -0.06 9.58
CA LEU A 57 -2.19 -0.70 10.05
C LEU A 57 -2.13 -2.23 9.87
N LEU A 58 -1.63 -2.71 8.73
CA LEU A 58 -1.44 -4.14 8.50
C LEU A 58 -0.48 -4.78 9.51
N MET A 59 0.66 -4.13 9.80
CA MET A 59 1.62 -4.64 10.80
C MET A 59 1.12 -4.54 12.24
N ALA A 60 0.15 -3.67 12.51
CA ALA A 60 -0.47 -3.55 13.81
C ALA A 60 -1.47 -4.67 14.13
N LEU A 61 -2.06 -5.30 13.09
CA LEU A 61 -3.05 -6.36 13.25
C LEU A 61 -2.42 -7.61 13.90
N PRO A 62 -3.00 -8.14 14.99
CA PRO A 62 -2.60 -9.44 15.50
C PRO A 62 -2.86 -10.54 14.47
N LYS A 63 -2.00 -11.57 14.42
CA LYS A 63 -2.18 -12.73 13.53
C LYS A 63 -3.57 -13.35 13.67
N THR A 64 -4.09 -13.45 14.90
CA THR A 64 -5.43 -13.98 15.19
C THR A 64 -6.54 -13.18 14.49
N SER A 65 -6.43 -11.85 14.45
CA SER A 65 -7.39 -10.99 13.77
C SER A 65 -7.34 -11.22 12.25
N ILE A 66 -6.13 -11.31 11.67
CA ILE A 66 -5.96 -11.59 10.23
C ILE A 66 -6.60 -12.92 9.87
N VAL A 67 -6.37 -13.96 10.66
CA VAL A 67 -6.99 -15.29 10.45
C VAL A 67 -8.51 -15.24 10.57
N LEU A 68 -9.04 -14.48 11.54
CA LEU A 68 -10.48 -14.35 11.72
C LEU A 68 -11.13 -13.59 10.55
N LEU A 69 -10.53 -12.49 10.11
CA LEU A 69 -10.97 -11.68 8.97
C LEU A 69 -10.94 -12.47 7.65
N THR A 70 -9.99 -13.39 7.50
CA THR A 70 -9.81 -14.19 6.26
C THR A 70 -10.44 -15.58 6.33
N LYS A 71 -11.14 -15.93 7.42
CA LYS A 71 -11.88 -17.18 7.55
C LYS A 71 -13.09 -17.31 6.60
N PRO A 72 -13.88 -16.26 6.33
CA PRO A 72 -15.03 -16.37 5.45
C PRO A 72 -14.62 -16.62 4.00
N ARG A 73 -15.21 -17.64 3.35
CA ARG A 73 -14.85 -18.05 1.97
C ARG A 73 -14.99 -16.94 0.94
N PHE A 74 -15.98 -16.04 1.10
CA PHE A 74 -16.20 -14.92 0.18
C PHE A 74 -15.08 -13.88 0.24
N LEU A 75 -14.31 -13.83 1.34
CA LEU A 75 -13.16 -12.93 1.48
C LEU A 75 -11.85 -13.66 1.17
N ASP A 76 -11.71 -14.91 1.59
CA ASP A 76 -10.51 -15.74 1.38
C ASP A 76 -10.20 -15.95 -0.11
N PHE A 77 -11.22 -16.30 -0.90
CA PHE A 77 -11.05 -16.60 -2.32
C PHE A 77 -10.53 -15.40 -3.13
N PRO A 78 -11.21 -14.23 -3.18
CA PRO A 78 -10.70 -13.10 -3.94
C PRO A 78 -9.37 -12.62 -3.39
N LEU A 79 -9.18 -12.58 -2.07
CA LEU A 79 -7.92 -12.13 -1.48
C LEU A 79 -6.75 -13.00 -1.95
N LYS A 80 -6.88 -14.33 -1.92
CA LYS A 80 -5.84 -15.27 -2.39
C LYS A 80 -5.45 -15.09 -3.85
N HIS A 81 -6.37 -14.63 -4.70
CA HIS A 81 -6.11 -14.39 -6.12
C HIS A 81 -5.55 -12.98 -6.37
N LEU A 82 -6.11 -11.97 -5.72
CA LEU A 82 -5.75 -10.56 -5.91
C LEU A 82 -4.44 -10.18 -5.24
N THR A 83 -4.04 -10.86 -4.16
CA THR A 83 -2.76 -10.63 -3.49
C THR A 83 -1.61 -11.44 -4.09
N ARG A 84 -1.84 -12.14 -5.22
CA ARG A 84 -0.74 -12.71 -5.99
C ARG A 84 0.13 -11.58 -6.56
N PRO A 85 1.43 -11.81 -6.82
CA PRO A 85 2.33 -10.73 -7.22
C PRO A 85 1.85 -9.97 -8.48
N VAL A 86 1.52 -10.68 -9.56
CA VAL A 86 1.13 -10.01 -10.81
C VAL A 86 -0.21 -9.25 -10.69
N PRO A 87 -1.31 -9.85 -10.19
CA PRO A 87 -2.58 -9.13 -10.02
C PRO A 87 -2.48 -7.92 -9.08
N SER A 88 -1.80 -8.06 -7.93
CA SER A 88 -1.68 -6.97 -6.97
C SER A 88 -0.94 -5.76 -7.55
N VAL A 89 0.18 -5.99 -8.26
CA VAL A 89 0.92 -4.93 -8.95
C VAL A 89 0.08 -4.27 -10.02
N LEU A 90 -0.64 -5.06 -10.83
CA LEU A 90 -1.45 -4.53 -11.93
C LEU A 90 -2.57 -3.63 -11.39
N ILE A 91 -3.27 -4.09 -10.35
CA ILE A 91 -4.35 -3.31 -9.72
C ILE A 91 -3.78 -2.04 -9.10
N PHE A 92 -2.73 -2.14 -8.30
CA PHE A 92 -2.10 -0.98 -7.67
C PHE A 92 -1.60 0.04 -8.69
N THR A 93 -0.89 -0.42 -9.72
CA THR A 93 -0.39 0.43 -10.80
C THR A 93 -1.55 1.10 -11.52
N THR A 94 -2.59 0.35 -11.90
CA THR A 94 -3.74 0.90 -12.63
C THR A 94 -4.48 1.94 -11.79
N THR A 95 -4.78 1.63 -10.52
CA THR A 95 -5.49 2.55 -9.61
C THR A 95 -4.70 3.83 -9.35
N THR A 96 -3.39 3.73 -9.11
CA THR A 96 -2.54 4.90 -8.86
C THR A 96 -2.37 5.76 -10.11
N ILE A 97 -2.13 5.15 -11.27
CA ILE A 97 -2.08 5.88 -12.55
C ILE A 97 -3.41 6.58 -12.82
N LEU A 98 -4.55 5.90 -12.63
CA LEU A 98 -5.86 6.51 -12.78
C LEU A 98 -6.05 7.69 -11.82
N ALA A 99 -5.69 7.53 -10.54
CA ALA A 99 -5.79 8.58 -9.53
C ALA A 99 -4.95 9.82 -9.85
N MET A 100 -3.84 9.65 -10.59
CA MET A 100 -3.03 10.74 -11.12
C MET A 100 -3.68 11.46 -12.29
N THR A 101 -4.63 10.88 -13.03
CA THR A 101 -5.17 11.57 -14.21
C THR A 101 -5.97 12.84 -13.86
N PRO A 102 -6.00 13.86 -14.75
CA PRO A 102 -6.83 15.05 -14.55
C PRO A 102 -8.33 14.73 -14.43
N ALA A 103 -8.81 13.70 -15.14
CA ALA A 103 -10.20 13.27 -15.09
C ALA A 103 -10.59 12.78 -13.68
N ILE A 104 -9.75 11.93 -13.07
CA ILE A 104 -10.01 11.48 -11.69
C ILE A 104 -9.79 12.62 -10.70
N ALA A 105 -8.87 13.56 -10.95
CA ALA A 105 -8.75 14.76 -10.13
C ALA A 105 -10.04 15.60 -10.12
N GLY A 106 -10.67 15.80 -11.27
CA GLY A 106 -11.97 16.48 -11.34
C GLY A 106 -13.10 15.70 -10.66
N PHE A 107 -13.12 14.36 -10.83
CA PHE A 107 -14.10 13.49 -10.16
C PHE A 107 -13.96 13.54 -8.63
N ASP A 108 -12.73 13.41 -8.13
CA ASP A 108 -12.39 13.45 -6.70
C ASP A 108 -12.92 14.72 -6.02
N MET A 109 -12.91 15.85 -6.73
CA MET A 109 -13.38 17.15 -6.23
C MET A 109 -14.89 17.39 -6.41
N SER A 110 -15.60 16.50 -7.12
CA SER A 110 -17.02 16.70 -7.42
C SER A 110 -17.95 16.54 -6.21
N SER A 111 -17.55 15.71 -5.23
CA SER A 111 -18.30 15.47 -4.00
C SER A 111 -17.45 14.75 -2.96
N VAL A 112 -17.83 14.86 -1.69
CA VAL A 112 -17.21 14.09 -0.59
C VAL A 112 -17.28 12.58 -0.86
N ALA A 113 -18.40 12.10 -1.44
CA ALA A 113 -18.54 10.69 -1.78
C ALA A 113 -17.54 10.24 -2.85
N ALA A 114 -17.36 11.03 -3.91
CA ALA A 114 -16.37 10.76 -4.95
C ALA A 114 -14.94 10.73 -4.37
N GLN A 115 -14.62 11.68 -3.49
CA GLN A 115 -13.33 11.70 -2.81
C GLN A 115 -13.08 10.43 -2.00
N GLN A 116 -14.06 10.02 -1.20
CA GLN A 116 -13.93 8.82 -0.39
C GLN A 116 -13.84 7.54 -1.25
N LEU A 117 -14.49 7.51 -2.41
CA LEU A 117 -14.35 6.40 -3.36
C LEU A 117 -12.92 6.31 -3.91
N VAL A 118 -12.30 7.43 -4.25
CA VAL A 118 -10.91 7.46 -4.71
C VAL A 118 -9.97 7.01 -3.58
N HIS A 119 -10.11 7.56 -2.37
CA HIS A 119 -9.31 7.17 -1.21
C HIS A 119 -9.46 5.69 -0.85
N LEU A 120 -10.69 5.17 -0.86
CA LEU A 120 -10.97 3.76 -0.58
C LEU A 120 -10.38 2.85 -1.66
N SER A 121 -10.46 3.24 -2.93
CA SER A 121 -9.86 2.47 -4.03
C SER A 121 -8.33 2.37 -3.88
N LEU A 122 -7.67 3.47 -3.50
CA LEU A 122 -6.24 3.52 -3.22
C LEU A 122 -5.87 2.67 -2.01
N LEU A 123 -6.66 2.74 -0.93
CA LEU A 123 -6.47 1.92 0.27
C LEU A 123 -6.56 0.43 -0.06
N ILE A 124 -7.60 0.00 -0.79
CA ILE A 124 -7.79 -1.39 -1.20
C ILE A 124 -6.61 -1.84 -2.08
N ALA A 125 -6.23 -1.05 -3.07
CA ALA A 125 -5.11 -1.36 -3.95
C ALA A 125 -3.79 -1.48 -3.18
N ALA A 126 -3.55 -0.59 -2.20
CA ALA A 126 -2.40 -0.65 -1.32
C ALA A 126 -2.39 -1.91 -0.45
N LEU A 127 -3.54 -2.32 0.11
CA LEU A 127 -3.65 -3.55 0.89
C LEU A 127 -3.18 -4.76 0.07
N LEU A 128 -3.56 -4.82 -1.22
CA LEU A 128 -3.20 -5.93 -2.11
C LEU A 128 -1.70 -6.09 -2.32
N ILE A 129 -0.93 -4.99 -2.37
CA ILE A 129 0.53 -5.06 -2.52
C ILE A 129 1.25 -5.26 -1.19
N TRP A 130 0.76 -4.68 -0.09
CA TRP A 130 1.42 -4.77 1.21
C TRP A 130 1.27 -6.14 1.86
N ILE A 131 0.17 -6.85 1.58
CA ILE A 131 -0.05 -8.23 2.04
C ILE A 131 1.11 -9.18 1.64
N PRO A 132 1.45 -9.35 0.34
CA PRO A 132 2.55 -10.22 -0.06
C PRO A 132 3.93 -9.65 0.32
N ILE A 133 4.09 -8.33 0.38
CA ILE A 133 5.33 -7.69 0.86
C ILE A 133 5.58 -8.05 2.33
N LEU A 134 4.57 -7.99 3.19
CA LEU A 134 4.72 -8.19 4.63
C LEU A 134 4.61 -9.67 5.05
N ARG A 135 4.25 -10.58 4.12
CA ARG A 135 4.07 -12.02 4.39
C ARG A 135 3.09 -12.29 5.55
N ILE A 136 2.01 -11.50 5.63
CA ILE A 136 1.10 -11.51 6.79
C ILE A 136 -0.01 -12.55 6.71
N LEU A 137 -0.23 -13.15 5.55
CA LEU A 137 -1.33 -14.09 5.31
C LEU A 137 -0.84 -15.54 5.46
N PRO A 138 -1.22 -16.25 6.55
CA PRO A 138 -0.76 -17.62 6.80
C PRO A 138 -1.29 -18.62 5.76
N GLY A 139 -0.45 -19.59 5.36
CA GLY A 139 -0.83 -20.64 4.41
C GLY A 139 -0.98 -20.18 2.96
N MET A 140 -0.49 -19.00 2.60
CA MET A 140 -0.23 -18.66 1.20
C MET A 140 1.23 -18.88 0.89
N LYS A 141 1.55 -19.26 -0.36
CA LYS A 141 2.94 -19.33 -0.81
C LYS A 141 3.54 -17.92 -0.68
N GLN A 142 4.43 -17.78 0.29
CA GLN A 142 5.08 -16.51 0.59
C GLN A 142 6.14 -16.25 -0.49
N LEU A 143 6.38 -14.98 -0.80
CA LEU A 143 7.47 -14.60 -1.68
C LEU A 143 8.80 -14.91 -0.99
N SER A 144 9.72 -15.55 -1.72
CA SER A 144 11.11 -15.63 -1.29
C SER A 144 11.71 -14.25 -1.14
N THR A 145 12.83 -14.14 -0.43
CA THR A 145 13.55 -12.88 -0.26
C THR A 145 13.84 -12.20 -1.60
N VAL A 146 14.40 -12.94 -2.56
CA VAL A 146 14.65 -12.44 -3.93
C VAL A 146 13.34 -12.04 -4.63
N GLY A 147 12.29 -12.84 -4.49
CA GLY A 147 10.98 -12.53 -5.03
C GLY A 147 10.40 -11.22 -4.49
N ARG A 148 10.59 -10.93 -3.19
CA ARG A 148 10.18 -9.65 -2.58
C ARG A 148 10.98 -8.47 -3.10
N LEU A 149 12.28 -8.63 -3.29
CA LEU A 149 13.14 -7.58 -3.84
C LEU A 149 12.74 -7.24 -5.28
N ALA A 150 12.54 -8.26 -6.13
CA ALA A 150 12.06 -8.07 -7.49
C ALA A 150 10.66 -7.41 -7.51
N PHE A 151 9.78 -7.82 -6.61
CA PHE A 151 8.45 -7.25 -6.46
C PHE A 151 8.47 -5.76 -6.08
N LEU A 152 9.28 -5.39 -5.08
CA LEU A 152 9.46 -4.00 -4.65
C LEU A 152 10.12 -3.15 -5.73
N PHE A 153 11.07 -3.71 -6.49
CA PHE A 153 11.70 -3.04 -7.62
C PHE A 153 10.66 -2.68 -8.70
N VAL A 154 9.79 -3.63 -9.09
CA VAL A 154 8.70 -3.39 -10.05
C VAL A 154 7.74 -2.31 -9.55
N LEU A 155 7.33 -2.38 -8.28
CA LEU A 155 6.45 -1.38 -7.65
C LEU A 155 7.09 0.01 -7.57
N SER A 156 8.41 0.09 -7.52
CA SER A 156 9.12 1.36 -7.53
C SER A 156 9.08 2.06 -8.90
N LEU A 157 8.90 1.29 -9.98
CA LEU A 157 8.95 1.78 -11.36
C LEU A 157 7.57 2.02 -11.98
N LEU A 158 6.72 0.98 -12.04
CA LEU A 158 5.51 1.01 -12.87
C LEU A 158 4.48 2.07 -12.46
N PRO A 159 4.09 2.22 -11.17
CA PRO A 159 3.11 3.22 -10.75
C PRO A 159 3.56 4.66 -11.01
N ASN A 160 4.87 4.90 -11.06
CA ASN A 160 5.47 6.23 -11.13
C ASN A 160 5.75 6.70 -12.56
N ILE A 161 5.36 5.94 -13.59
CA ILE A 161 5.56 6.35 -14.99
C ILE A 161 4.88 7.70 -15.30
N PRO A 162 3.62 7.97 -14.90
CA PRO A 162 2.97 9.26 -15.20
C PRO A 162 3.65 10.45 -14.52
N ALA A 163 4.37 10.24 -13.42
CA ALA A 163 5.07 11.31 -12.72
C ALA A 163 6.12 12.00 -13.61
N ILE A 164 6.72 11.26 -14.56
CA ILE A 164 7.66 11.81 -15.54
C ILE A 164 6.98 12.88 -16.41
N VAL A 165 5.75 12.62 -16.84
CA VAL A 165 4.96 13.57 -17.63
C VAL A 165 4.72 14.84 -16.83
N LEU A 166 4.38 14.71 -15.54
CA LEU A 166 4.15 15.86 -14.66
C LEU A 166 5.40 16.72 -14.48
N ILE A 167 6.57 16.08 -14.28
CA ILE A 167 7.86 16.74 -14.07
C ILE A 167 8.30 17.55 -15.29
N PHE A 168 8.07 17.05 -16.51
CA PHE A 168 8.55 17.71 -17.73
C PHE A 168 7.50 18.55 -18.44
N ALA A 169 6.25 18.55 -17.98
CA ALA A 169 5.21 19.38 -18.55
C ALA A 169 5.54 20.87 -18.36
N LYS A 170 5.37 21.65 -19.44
CA LYS A 170 5.58 23.11 -19.46
C LYS A 170 4.29 23.91 -19.32
N ARG A 171 3.14 23.23 -19.26
CA ARG A 171 1.80 23.79 -19.17
C ARG A 171 1.01 23.04 -18.09
N PRO A 172 0.08 23.69 -17.38
CA PRO A 172 -0.75 23.03 -16.40
C PRO A 172 -1.65 21.99 -17.08
N LEU A 173 -1.62 20.75 -16.59
CA LEU A 173 -2.43 19.64 -17.09
C LEU A 173 -3.71 19.43 -16.27
N TYR A 174 -3.82 20.05 -15.10
CA TYR A 174 -4.96 19.93 -14.20
C TYR A 174 -5.73 21.26 -14.17
N PRO A 175 -6.86 21.36 -14.88
CA PRO A 175 -7.68 22.57 -14.88
C PRO A 175 -8.12 22.98 -13.47
N THR A 176 -8.38 22.00 -12.60
CA THR A 176 -8.82 22.24 -11.22
C THR A 176 -7.77 22.90 -10.35
N TYR A 177 -6.48 22.79 -10.70
CA TYR A 177 -5.35 23.42 -10.00
C TYR A 177 -4.65 24.46 -10.89
N SER A 178 -5.39 25.09 -11.79
CA SER A 178 -4.83 26.01 -12.81
C SER A 178 -4.42 27.38 -12.27
N HIS A 179 -4.80 27.72 -11.04
CA HIS A 179 -4.54 29.01 -10.42
C HIS A 179 -3.27 28.98 -9.56
N SER A 180 -2.60 30.12 -9.39
CA SER A 180 -1.46 30.25 -8.50
C SER A 180 -1.94 30.23 -7.05
N ALA A 181 -1.71 29.12 -6.35
CA ALA A 181 -1.93 29.01 -4.91
C ALA A 181 -0.61 29.21 -4.15
N LEU A 182 -0.66 29.88 -2.99
CA LEU A 182 0.47 30.02 -2.05
C LEU A 182 1.80 30.51 -2.67
N GLY A 183 1.72 31.34 -3.71
CA GLY A 183 2.90 31.89 -4.42
C GLY A 183 3.60 30.91 -5.37
N ILE A 184 3.00 29.73 -5.62
CA ILE A 184 3.52 28.70 -6.52
C ILE A 184 2.68 28.71 -7.81
N SER A 185 3.34 28.67 -8.98
CA SER A 185 2.61 28.55 -10.25
C SER A 185 2.03 27.14 -10.42
N ALA A 186 0.91 27.01 -11.13
CA ALA A 186 0.29 25.70 -11.41
C ALA A 186 1.26 24.69 -12.08
N VAL A 187 2.19 25.17 -12.92
CA VAL A 187 3.22 24.33 -13.52
C VAL A 187 4.21 23.84 -12.46
N ALA A 188 4.67 24.74 -11.57
CA ALA A 188 5.59 24.37 -10.51
C ALA A 188 4.95 23.39 -9.50
N ASP A 189 3.71 23.62 -9.08
CA ASP A 189 2.96 22.70 -8.20
C ASP A 189 2.85 21.30 -8.82
N GLN A 190 2.52 21.22 -10.11
CA GLN A 190 2.45 19.95 -10.82
C GLN A 190 3.81 19.24 -10.94
N GLN A 191 4.88 19.97 -11.24
CA GLN A 191 6.22 19.40 -11.32
C GLN A 191 6.69 18.88 -9.97
N LEU A 192 6.44 19.64 -8.89
CA LEU A 192 6.69 19.21 -7.52
C LEU A 192 5.86 17.99 -7.15
N THR A 193 4.60 17.92 -7.58
CA THR A 193 3.72 16.75 -7.41
C THR A 193 4.34 15.50 -8.02
N GLY A 194 4.79 15.58 -9.28
CA GLY A 194 5.45 14.46 -9.95
C GLY A 194 6.77 14.07 -9.28
N ALA A 195 7.57 15.05 -8.87
CA ALA A 195 8.82 14.81 -8.15
C ALA A 195 8.57 14.13 -6.80
N ALA A 196 7.61 14.62 -6.02
CA ALA A 196 7.24 14.06 -4.72
C ALA A 196 6.71 12.63 -4.85
N ALA A 197 5.81 12.36 -5.80
CA ALA A 197 5.29 11.02 -6.09
C ALA A 197 6.45 10.03 -6.33
N LYS A 198 7.42 10.42 -7.16
CA LYS A 198 8.55 9.57 -7.52
C LYS A 198 9.53 9.37 -6.37
N VAL A 199 9.99 10.46 -5.75
CA VAL A 199 11.02 10.41 -4.70
C VAL A 199 10.51 9.70 -3.45
N LEU A 200 9.31 10.03 -2.98
CA LEU A 200 8.76 9.43 -1.76
C LEU A 200 8.44 7.95 -1.96
N SER A 201 7.85 7.57 -3.10
CA SER A 201 7.59 6.16 -3.41
C SER A 201 8.88 5.35 -3.50
N LEU A 202 9.92 5.88 -4.17
CA LEU A 202 11.23 5.24 -4.22
C LEU A 202 11.82 5.09 -2.82
N ALA A 203 11.81 6.15 -2.00
CA ALA A 203 12.33 6.11 -0.65
C ALA A 203 11.66 5.01 0.20
N VAL A 204 10.33 4.89 0.14
CA VAL A 204 9.61 3.84 0.89
C VAL A 204 9.92 2.45 0.34
N PHE A 205 9.75 2.19 -0.96
CA PHE A 205 9.92 0.85 -1.50
C PHE A 205 11.37 0.35 -1.40
N TRP A 206 12.35 1.22 -1.66
CA TRP A 206 13.76 0.86 -1.50
C TRP A 206 14.17 0.76 -0.03
N GLY A 207 13.63 1.61 0.85
CA GLY A 207 13.83 1.47 2.29
C GLY A 207 13.34 0.11 2.81
N VAL A 208 12.17 -0.33 2.35
CA VAL A 208 11.66 -1.68 2.65
C VAL A 208 12.56 -2.75 2.01
N ALA A 209 12.97 -2.61 0.75
CA ALA A 209 13.84 -3.58 0.09
C ALA A 209 15.18 -3.76 0.83
N ILE A 210 15.82 -2.66 1.23
CA ILE A 210 17.04 -2.67 2.04
C ILE A 210 16.77 -3.35 3.38
N SER A 211 15.66 -3.04 4.06
CA SER A 211 15.32 -3.70 5.33
C SER A 211 15.15 -5.21 5.19
N VAL A 212 14.63 -5.68 4.06
CA VAL A 212 14.48 -7.10 3.74
C VAL A 212 15.83 -7.75 3.50
N LEU A 213 16.69 -7.11 2.70
CA LEU A 213 18.03 -7.59 2.41
C LEU A 213 18.89 -7.69 3.68
N LEU A 214 18.91 -6.63 4.49
CA LEU A 214 19.65 -6.60 5.76
C LEU A 214 19.15 -7.64 6.77
N ARG A 215 17.87 -8.00 6.71
CA ARG A 215 17.34 -9.08 7.55
C ARG A 215 17.78 -10.45 7.04
N ALA A 216 17.73 -10.68 5.73
CA ALA A 216 18.16 -11.93 5.14
C ALA A 216 19.66 -12.20 5.38
N ASP A 217 20.50 -11.18 5.20
CA ASP A 217 21.94 -11.27 5.49
C ASP A 217 22.23 -11.62 6.96
N LYS A 218 21.47 -11.04 7.90
CA LYS A 218 21.56 -11.40 9.33
C LYS A 218 21.13 -12.83 9.62
N ASP A 219 20.05 -13.29 8.98
CA ASP A 219 19.54 -14.65 9.16
C ASP A 219 20.59 -15.65 8.62
N GLU A 220 21.17 -15.40 7.44
CA GLU A 220 22.26 -16.20 6.86
C GLU A 220 23.54 -16.21 7.72
N ALA A 221 23.95 -15.07 8.25
CA ALA A 221 25.11 -14.96 9.15
C ALA A 221 24.93 -15.76 10.46
N LEU A 222 23.68 -15.98 10.89
CA LEU A 222 23.32 -16.83 12.03
C LEU A 222 23.13 -18.30 11.64
N GLY A 223 23.33 -18.67 10.37
CA GLY A 223 23.07 -20.02 9.85
C GLY A 223 21.59 -20.38 9.80
N LEU A 224 20.69 -19.39 9.87
CA LEU A 224 19.25 -19.56 9.73
C LEU A 224 18.84 -19.47 8.26
N ASP A 225 17.81 -20.21 7.88
CA ASP A 225 17.17 -20.03 6.57
C ASP A 225 16.40 -18.70 6.55
N PRO A 226 16.67 -17.76 5.63
CA PRO A 226 15.94 -16.51 5.50
C PRO A 226 14.49 -16.70 5.00
N ASP A 227 14.16 -17.86 4.41
CA ASP A 227 12.84 -18.21 3.89
C ASP A 227 12.26 -19.49 4.54
N PRO A 228 12.14 -19.57 5.88
CA PRO A 228 11.77 -20.80 6.55
C PRO A 228 10.30 -21.15 6.31
N ILE A 229 10.02 -22.44 6.04
CA ILE A 229 8.66 -22.97 5.96
C ILE A 229 8.10 -23.07 7.38
N THR A 230 7.00 -22.36 7.67
CA THR A 230 6.42 -22.38 9.02
C THR A 230 5.44 -23.54 9.20
N TRP A 231 5.30 -24.04 10.45
CA TRP A 231 4.33 -25.10 10.76
C TRP A 231 2.88 -24.70 10.42
N ASP A 232 2.54 -23.40 10.56
CA ASP A 232 1.24 -22.85 10.16
C ASP A 232 0.98 -23.01 8.65
N ASP A 233 2.02 -22.91 7.81
CA ASP A 233 1.92 -23.10 6.37
C ASP A 233 1.65 -24.56 6.02
N VAL A 234 2.34 -25.48 6.72
CA VAL A 234 2.17 -26.95 6.55
C VAL A 234 0.78 -27.41 7.02
N GLN A 235 0.37 -27.03 8.23
CA GLN A 235 -0.92 -27.43 8.82
C GLN A 235 -2.10 -27.01 7.93
N ARG A 236 -2.06 -25.81 7.37
CA ARG A 236 -3.11 -25.33 6.46
C ARG A 236 -3.14 -26.05 5.12
N GLU A 237 -2.01 -26.52 4.62
CA GLU A 237 -1.98 -27.29 3.38
C GLU A 237 -2.59 -28.68 3.61
N PHE A 238 -2.33 -29.31 4.76
CA PHE A 238 -3.06 -30.51 5.19
C PHE A 238 -4.56 -30.27 5.32
N ASP A 239 -4.99 -29.17 5.95
CA ASP A 239 -6.41 -28.80 6.05
C ASP A 239 -7.09 -28.58 4.68
N ARG A 240 -6.31 -28.28 3.65
CA ARG A 240 -6.80 -28.09 2.27
C ARG A 240 -6.87 -29.39 1.51
N GLU A 241 -5.85 -30.24 1.60
CA GLU A 241 -5.87 -31.59 1.04
C GLU A 241 -7.03 -32.38 1.65
N ALA A 242 -7.22 -32.31 2.97
CA ALA A 242 -8.36 -32.93 3.65
C ALA A 242 -9.74 -32.42 3.19
N LYS A 243 -9.83 -31.20 2.65
CA LYS A 243 -11.05 -30.63 2.06
C LYS A 243 -11.21 -30.94 0.56
N ARG A 244 -10.13 -31.35 -0.12
CA ARG A 244 -10.11 -31.72 -1.55
C ARG A 244 -10.29 -33.21 -1.77
N SER A 245 -9.86 -34.05 -0.84
CA SER A 245 -10.14 -35.48 -0.88
C SER A 245 -11.65 -35.72 -0.73
N PRO A 246 -12.32 -36.33 -1.73
CA PRO A 246 -13.66 -36.88 -1.50
C PRO A 246 -13.55 -37.85 -0.33
N ARG A 247 -14.50 -37.83 0.60
CA ARG A 247 -14.64 -38.93 1.56
C ARG A 247 -14.88 -40.20 0.73
N VAL A 248 -13.85 -41.03 0.63
CA VAL A 248 -13.95 -42.41 0.13
C VAL A 248 -14.63 -43.24 1.20
#